data_AF-T0KYC8-F1
#
_entry.id   AF-T0KYC8-F1
#
_cell.length_a   1.000
_cell.length_b   1.000
_cell.length_c   1.000
_cell.angle_alpha   90.00
_cell.angle_beta   90.00
_cell.angle_gamma   90.00
#
_symmetry.space_group_name_H-M   'P 1'
#
loop_
_entity.id
_entity.type
_entity.pdbx_description
1 polymer ?
#
loop_
_entity_poly.entity_id
_entity_poly.type
_entity_poly.pdbx_seq_one_letter_code
_entity_poly.pdbx_strand_id
1 'polypeptide(L)'
;MDVELIQNINNVIGEYIKTHSPKNLSDVARVIQSAQSTYQGIKKKTRKKSESFNNIEKKIESYNQELFSLIKYKDLTELKKPEIIKKARKIMKKYDKLLIRKGDFKIVESEINNRISIYEKKLECYEKRLEFRYTNRKFELYRGKFYRDIETVQFSINSNIKTDEVVKFWNNMWNKELLDKNDKYQEFLSDYVPKESQNQLEFINERFFMK
;
A
#
# COMPACT_ATOMS: atom_id res chain seq x y z
N MET A 1 14.67 -22.01 -25.06
CA MET A 1 15.84 -21.22 -24.58
C MET A 1 16.37 -20.48 -25.79
N ASP A 2 16.78 -19.22 -25.67
CA ASP A 2 17.18 -18.42 -26.84
C ASP A 2 18.66 -18.64 -27.16
N VAL A 3 18.93 -19.64 -28.00
CA VAL A 3 20.26 -20.23 -28.20
C VAL A 3 21.20 -19.22 -28.86
N GLU A 4 20.71 -18.43 -29.81
CA GLU A 4 21.48 -17.42 -30.53
C GLU A 4 21.96 -16.29 -29.60
N LEU A 5 21.11 -15.81 -28.70
CA LEU A 5 21.47 -14.79 -27.71
C LEU A 5 22.60 -15.27 -26.78
N ILE A 6 22.52 -16.52 -26.32
CA ILE A 6 23.53 -17.12 -25.45
C ILE A 6 24.85 -17.26 -26.20
N GLN A 7 24.79 -17.68 -27.47
CA GLN A 7 25.97 -17.81 -28.32
C GLN A 7 26.67 -16.46 -28.51
N ASN A 8 25.90 -15.39 -28.75
CA ASN A 8 26.43 -14.04 -28.91
C ASN A 8 27.10 -13.53 -27.62
N ILE A 9 26.48 -13.76 -26.46
CA ILE A 9 27.07 -13.39 -25.16
C ILE A 9 28.37 -14.17 -24.93
N ASN A 10 28.38 -15.47 -25.21
CA ASN A 10 29.57 -16.31 -25.03
C ASN A 10 30.71 -15.91 -25.97
N ASN A 11 30.41 -15.53 -27.22
CA ASN A 11 31.41 -15.06 -28.18
C ASN A 11 32.11 -13.79 -27.69
N VAL A 12 31.33 -12.80 -27.24
CA VAL A 12 31.86 -11.54 -26.69
C VAL A 12 32.72 -11.78 -25.45
N ILE A 13 32.27 -12.67 -24.56
CA ILE A 13 33.05 -13.06 -23.37
C ILE A 13 34.34 -13.78 -23.77
N GLY A 14 34.28 -14.66 -24.76
CA GLY A 14 35.44 -15.37 -25.28
C GLY A 14 36.50 -14.42 -25.84
N GLU A 15 36.10 -13.39 -26.59
CA GLU A 15 37.01 -12.34 -27.07
C GLU A 15 37.56 -11.47 -25.94
N TYR A 16 36.71 -11.13 -24.97
CA TYR A 16 37.12 -10.38 -23.79
C TYR A 16 38.17 -11.13 -22.96
N ILE A 17 37.98 -12.43 -22.72
CA ILE A 17 38.93 -13.26 -21.96
C ILE A 17 40.26 -13.41 -22.69
N LYS A 18 40.25 -13.48 -24.03
CA LYS A 18 41.49 -13.53 -24.84
C LYS A 18 42.36 -12.29 -24.67
N THR A 19 41.74 -11.12 -24.49
CA THR A 19 42.44 -9.84 -24.31
C THR A 19 42.71 -9.51 -22.84
N HIS A 20 41.83 -9.97 -21.93
CA HIS A 20 41.85 -9.71 -20.50
C HIS A 20 41.64 -11.02 -19.73
N SER A 21 42.72 -11.82 -19.65
CA SER A 21 42.66 -13.11 -18.95
C SER A 21 42.41 -12.90 -17.44
N PRO A 22 41.35 -13.49 -16.87
CA PRO A 22 41.03 -13.34 -15.46
C PRO A 22 42.11 -14.00 -14.60
N LYS A 23 42.63 -13.26 -13.62
CA LYS A 23 43.74 -13.72 -12.77
C LYS A 23 43.25 -14.45 -11.53
N ASN A 24 42.09 -14.06 -11.04
CA ASN A 24 41.50 -14.58 -9.80
C ASN A 24 40.06 -15.05 -10.00
N LEU A 25 39.58 -15.90 -9.10
CA LEU A 25 38.19 -16.40 -9.12
C LEU A 25 37.14 -15.27 -9.07
N SER A 26 37.48 -14.14 -8.43
CA SER A 26 36.64 -12.94 -8.40
C SER A 26 36.42 -12.34 -9.79
N ASP A 27 37.45 -12.34 -10.64
CA ASP A 27 37.36 -11.82 -12.02
C ASP A 27 36.47 -12.73 -12.86
N VAL A 28 36.63 -14.05 -12.70
CA VAL A 28 35.76 -15.05 -13.33
C VAL A 28 34.30 -14.85 -12.90
N ALA A 29 34.06 -14.67 -11.60
CA ALA A 29 32.72 -14.43 -11.06
C ALA A 29 32.09 -13.15 -11.63
N ARG A 30 32.86 -12.06 -11.77
CA ARG A 30 32.39 -10.81 -12.39
C ARG A 30 32.02 -11.00 -13.85
N VAL A 31 32.82 -11.72 -14.63
CA VAL A 31 32.53 -12.00 -16.05
C VAL A 31 31.24 -12.81 -16.19
N ILE A 32 31.09 -13.88 -15.39
CA ILE A 32 29.88 -14.71 -15.38
C ILE A 32 28.66 -13.89 -14.92
N GLN A 33 28.78 -13.10 -13.86
CA GLN A 33 27.70 -12.24 -13.37
C GLN A 33 27.28 -11.21 -14.42
N SER A 34 28.25 -10.66 -15.17
CA SER A 34 27.98 -9.74 -16.28
C SER A 34 27.19 -10.44 -17.39
N ALA A 35 27.60 -11.65 -17.78
CA ALA A 35 26.90 -12.49 -18.76
C ALA A 35 25.45 -12.80 -18.35
N GLN A 36 25.27 -13.17 -17.08
CA GLN A 36 23.94 -13.47 -16.53
C GLN A 36 23.08 -12.21 -16.48
N SER A 37 23.67 -11.06 -16.11
CA SER A 37 22.97 -9.78 -16.03
C SER A 37 22.57 -9.28 -17.41
N THR A 38 23.40 -9.45 -18.45
CA THR A 38 23.07 -9.08 -19.83
C THR A 38 21.96 -9.98 -20.38
N TYR A 39 22.06 -11.30 -20.20
CA TYR A 39 21.00 -12.24 -20.58
C TYR A 39 19.68 -11.90 -19.91
N GLN A 40 19.70 -11.70 -18.58
CA GLN A 40 18.52 -11.31 -17.82
C GLN A 40 17.99 -9.94 -18.23
N GLY A 41 18.85 -8.97 -18.55
CA GLY A 41 18.46 -7.64 -19.02
C GLY A 41 17.70 -7.72 -20.35
N ILE A 42 18.21 -8.50 -21.30
CA ILE A 42 17.60 -8.68 -22.62
C ILE A 42 16.32 -9.52 -22.54
N LYS A 43 16.30 -10.57 -21.70
CA LYS A 43 15.13 -11.44 -21.51
C LYS A 43 14.10 -10.94 -20.52
N LYS A 44 14.42 -9.92 -19.71
CA LYS A 44 13.44 -9.26 -18.83
C LYS A 44 12.39 -8.63 -19.73
N LYS A 45 11.28 -9.35 -19.93
CA LYS A 45 10.04 -8.75 -20.41
C LYS A 45 9.73 -7.62 -19.46
N THR A 46 9.73 -6.38 -19.96
CA THR A 46 9.15 -5.28 -19.20
C THR A 46 7.73 -5.72 -18.86
N ARG A 47 7.43 -5.86 -17.57
CA ARG A 47 6.06 -6.13 -17.14
C ARG A 47 5.27 -4.91 -17.57
N LYS A 48 4.58 -4.98 -18.71
CA LYS A 48 3.61 -3.96 -19.07
C LYS A 48 2.64 -3.86 -17.89
N LYS A 49 2.50 -2.67 -17.30
CA LYS A 49 1.40 -2.39 -16.38
C LYS A 49 0.13 -2.91 -17.06
N SER A 50 -0.68 -3.68 -16.34
CA SER A 50 -1.89 -4.25 -16.93
C SER A 50 -2.75 -3.14 -17.51
N GLU A 51 -3.42 -3.40 -18.63
CA GLU A 51 -4.29 -2.43 -19.29
C GLU A 51 -5.36 -1.87 -18.33
N SER A 52 -5.78 -2.69 -17.36
CA SER A 52 -6.67 -2.30 -16.27
C SER A 52 -6.09 -1.18 -15.37
N PHE A 53 -4.78 -1.20 -15.07
CA PHE A 53 -4.13 -0.18 -14.24
C PHE A 53 -4.10 1.18 -14.95
N ASN A 54 -3.68 1.19 -16.20
CA ASN A 54 -3.67 2.40 -17.02
C ASN A 54 -5.10 2.95 -17.21
N ASN A 55 -6.11 2.08 -17.30
CA ASN A 55 -7.50 2.50 -17.38
C ASN A 55 -8.00 3.14 -16.08
N ILE A 56 -7.52 2.69 -14.91
CA ILE A 56 -7.84 3.31 -13.62
C ILE A 56 -7.15 4.68 -13.49
N GLU A 57 -5.87 4.78 -13.84
CA GLU A 57 -5.13 6.05 -13.86
C GLU A 57 -5.83 7.08 -14.76
N LYS A 58 -6.21 6.69 -15.99
CA LYS A 58 -6.97 7.56 -16.91
C LYS A 58 -8.32 8.01 -16.36
N LYS A 59 -9.02 7.16 -15.62
CA LYS A 59 -10.29 7.52 -14.97
C LYS A 59 -10.08 8.56 -13.86
N ILE A 60 -9.07 8.36 -13.01
CA ILE A 60 -8.71 9.34 -11.97
C ILE A 60 -8.38 10.68 -12.61
N GLU A 61 -7.56 10.68 -13.67
CA GLU A 61 -7.18 11.90 -14.38
C GLU A 61 -8.41 12.62 -14.97
N SER A 62 -9.33 11.88 -15.59
CA SER A 62 -10.59 12.44 -16.10
C SER A 62 -11.43 13.08 -14.98
N TYR A 63 -11.53 12.45 -13.81
CA TYR A 63 -12.28 13.02 -12.68
C TYR A 63 -11.59 14.25 -12.08
N ASN A 64 -10.25 14.24 -12.00
CA ASN A 64 -9.48 15.39 -11.56
C ASN A 64 -9.66 16.59 -12.51
N GLN A 65 -9.71 16.35 -13.83
CA GLN A 65 -9.99 17.40 -14.81
C GLN A 65 -11.42 17.96 -14.68
N GLU A 66 -12.41 17.10 -14.40
CA GLU A 66 -13.79 17.51 -14.09
C GLU A 66 -13.83 18.39 -12.83
N LEU A 67 -13.20 17.94 -11.75
CA LEU A 67 -13.12 18.65 -10.48
C LEU A 67 -12.43 20.01 -10.64
N PHE A 68 -11.27 20.05 -11.31
CA PHE A 68 -10.53 21.27 -11.59
C PHE A 68 -11.36 22.30 -12.37
N SER A 69 -12.15 21.83 -13.35
CA SER A 69 -13.04 22.71 -14.11
C SER A 69 -14.15 23.31 -13.25
N LEU A 70 -14.67 22.56 -12.27
CA LEU A 70 -15.69 23.02 -11.32
C LEU A 70 -15.11 23.99 -10.28
N ILE A 71 -13.92 23.70 -9.73
CA ILE A 71 -13.22 24.59 -8.80
C ILE A 71 -12.90 25.92 -9.50
N LYS A 72 -12.37 25.87 -10.73
CA LYS A 72 -12.12 27.07 -11.54
C LYS A 72 -13.39 27.92 -11.77
N TYR A 73 -14.56 27.28 -11.90
CA TYR A 73 -15.84 28.00 -11.99
C TYR A 73 -16.23 28.66 -10.67
N LYS A 74 -15.87 28.08 -9.52
CA LYS A 74 -16.15 28.61 -8.19
C LYS A 74 -15.28 29.83 -7.87
N ASP A 75 -13.99 29.76 -8.20
CA ASP A 75 -13.00 30.79 -7.84
C ASP A 75 -13.10 32.05 -8.70
N LEU A 76 -13.60 31.95 -9.94
CA LEU A 76 -13.83 33.10 -10.82
C LEU A 76 -15.13 33.82 -10.43
N THR A 77 -15.10 34.68 -9.43
CA THR A 77 -16.28 35.33 -8.87
C THR A 77 -16.83 36.50 -9.69
N GLU A 78 -16.02 37.18 -10.52
CA GLU A 78 -16.43 38.47 -11.12
C GLU A 78 -16.62 38.47 -12.66
N LEU A 79 -15.84 37.71 -13.43
CA LEU A 79 -15.97 37.61 -14.90
C LEU A 79 -15.82 36.15 -15.36
N LYS A 80 -16.90 35.38 -15.22
CA LYS A 80 -16.92 33.99 -15.69
C LYS A 80 -16.97 33.97 -17.22
N LYS A 81 -15.86 33.59 -17.85
CA LYS A 81 -15.82 33.35 -19.30
C LYS A 81 -16.93 32.37 -19.71
N PRO A 82 -17.68 32.64 -20.80
CA PRO A 82 -18.81 31.81 -21.21
C PRO A 82 -18.42 30.35 -21.46
N GLU A 83 -17.19 30.09 -21.88
CA GLU A 83 -16.65 28.75 -22.07
C GLU A 83 -16.57 27.93 -20.77
N ILE A 84 -16.19 28.56 -19.66
CA ILE A 84 -16.03 27.91 -18.36
C ILE A 84 -17.42 27.53 -17.82
N ILE A 85 -18.40 28.43 -17.99
CA ILE A 85 -19.80 28.17 -17.62
C ILE A 85 -20.37 27.00 -18.43
N LYS A 86 -20.12 26.96 -19.74
CA LYS A 86 -20.56 25.86 -20.61
C LYS A 86 -19.96 24.52 -20.16
N LYS A 87 -18.66 24.48 -19.87
CA LYS A 87 -17.97 23.27 -19.37
C LYS A 87 -18.53 22.83 -18.01
N ALA A 88 -18.68 23.74 -17.06
CA ALA A 88 -19.25 23.43 -15.74
C ALA A 88 -20.70 22.92 -15.84
N ARG A 89 -21.54 23.53 -16.68
CA ARG A 89 -22.91 23.04 -16.94
C ARG A 89 -22.92 21.65 -17.55
N LYS A 90 -22.02 21.35 -18.49
CA LYS A 90 -21.89 20.02 -19.11
C LYS A 90 -21.54 18.96 -18.07
N ILE A 91 -20.62 19.28 -17.14
CA ILE A 91 -20.26 18.38 -16.04
C ILE A 91 -21.45 18.21 -15.11
N MET A 92 -22.08 19.28 -14.62
CA MET A 92 -23.25 19.19 -13.73
C MET A 92 -24.41 18.38 -14.34
N LYS A 93 -24.64 18.50 -15.65
CA LYS A 93 -25.65 17.72 -16.37
C LYS A 93 -25.35 16.22 -16.37
N LYS A 94 -24.08 15.81 -16.35
CA LYS A 94 -23.66 14.39 -16.24
C LYS A 94 -24.09 13.76 -14.90
N TYR A 95 -24.28 14.58 -13.87
CA TYR A 95 -24.70 14.17 -12.53
C TYR A 95 -26.16 14.53 -12.24
N ASP A 96 -26.94 14.94 -13.26
CA ASP A 96 -28.33 15.37 -13.15
C ASP A 96 -28.57 16.48 -12.10
N LYS A 97 -27.62 17.41 -11.99
CA LYS A 97 -27.66 18.54 -11.04
C LYS A 97 -27.63 19.90 -11.73
N LEU A 98 -28.11 20.93 -11.03
CA LEU A 98 -28.16 22.30 -11.55
C LEU A 98 -27.00 23.16 -11.01
N LEU A 99 -26.24 23.80 -11.92
CA LEU A 99 -25.10 24.65 -11.56
C LEU A 99 -25.49 25.88 -10.71
N ILE A 100 -26.73 26.34 -10.82
CA ILE A 100 -27.24 27.53 -10.12
C ILE A 100 -27.37 27.26 -8.61
N ARG A 101 -27.63 26.00 -8.23
CA ARG A 101 -27.88 25.63 -6.84
C ARG A 101 -26.57 25.33 -6.13
N LYS A 102 -26.23 26.15 -5.12
CA LYS A 102 -24.98 25.97 -4.32
C LYS A 102 -24.88 24.62 -3.62
N GLY A 103 -26.01 24.04 -3.19
CA GLY A 103 -26.05 22.72 -2.55
C GLY A 103 -25.70 21.59 -3.52
N ASP A 104 -26.27 21.64 -4.72
CA ASP A 104 -26.02 20.66 -5.79
C ASP A 104 -24.54 20.64 -6.21
N PHE A 105 -23.87 21.81 -6.24
CA PHE A 105 -22.45 21.90 -6.51
C PHE A 105 -21.61 21.10 -5.50
N LYS A 106 -21.88 21.25 -4.20
CA LYS A 106 -21.16 20.51 -3.14
C LYS A 106 -21.39 19.00 -3.24
N ILE A 107 -22.59 18.59 -3.62
CA ILE A 107 -22.92 17.17 -3.82
C ILE A 107 -22.07 16.60 -4.96
N VAL A 108 -22.02 17.28 -6.11
CA VAL A 108 -21.21 16.84 -7.26
C VAL A 108 -19.72 16.83 -6.93
N GLU A 109 -19.22 17.84 -6.23
CA GLU A 109 -17.85 17.90 -5.73
C GLU A 109 -17.52 16.68 -4.85
N SER A 110 -18.41 16.35 -3.90
CA SER A 110 -18.27 15.17 -3.04
C SER A 110 -18.32 13.86 -3.83
N GLU A 111 -19.25 13.71 -4.78
CA GLU A 111 -19.36 12.51 -5.61
C GLU A 111 -18.12 12.28 -6.47
N ILE A 112 -17.54 13.34 -7.05
CA ILE A 112 -16.30 13.25 -7.83
C ILE A 112 -15.13 12.84 -6.92
N ASN A 113 -15.00 13.47 -5.76
CA ASN A 113 -13.96 13.12 -4.78
C ASN A 113 -14.10 11.67 -4.28
N ASN A 114 -15.32 11.22 -4.01
CA ASN A 114 -15.58 9.83 -3.63
C ASN A 114 -15.17 8.86 -4.74
N ARG A 115 -15.46 9.17 -6.01
CA ARG A 115 -15.02 8.35 -7.15
C ARG A 115 -13.50 8.29 -7.25
N ILE A 116 -12.82 9.43 -7.11
CA ILE A 116 -11.34 9.49 -7.10
C ILE A 116 -10.79 8.59 -6.00
N SER A 117 -11.26 8.76 -4.76
CA SER A 117 -10.82 7.97 -3.60
C SER A 117 -11.03 6.46 -3.79
N ILE A 118 -12.17 6.04 -4.38
CA ILE A 118 -12.43 4.64 -4.69
C ILE A 118 -11.38 4.08 -5.66
N TYR A 119 -11.03 4.83 -6.71
CA TYR A 119 -10.07 4.38 -7.71
C TYR A 119 -8.63 4.43 -7.18
N GLU A 120 -8.27 5.42 -6.37
CA GLU A 120 -6.98 5.47 -5.67
C GLU A 120 -6.81 4.27 -4.73
N LYS A 121 -7.84 3.97 -3.92
CA LYS A 121 -7.84 2.79 -3.04
C LYS A 121 -7.69 1.49 -3.80
N LYS A 122 -8.24 1.39 -5.02
CA LYS A 122 -8.05 0.22 -5.90
C LYS A 122 -6.58 0.09 -6.34
N LEU A 123 -5.90 1.19 -6.65
CA LEU A 123 -4.47 1.18 -6.98
C LEU A 123 -3.63 0.76 -5.77
N GLU A 124 -3.88 1.38 -4.61
CA GLU A 124 -3.18 1.07 -3.37
C GLU A 124 -3.32 -0.41 -2.98
N CYS A 125 -4.55 -0.94 -3.05
CA CYS A 125 -4.82 -2.35 -2.78
C CYS A 125 -4.09 -3.28 -3.75
N TYR A 126 -3.97 -2.88 -5.02
CA TYR A 126 -3.21 -3.65 -6.01
C TYR A 126 -1.71 -3.68 -5.69
N GLU A 127 -1.14 -2.53 -5.33
CA GLU A 127 0.28 -2.42 -4.93
C GLU A 127 0.57 -3.23 -3.67
N LYS A 128 -0.27 -3.10 -2.62
CA LYS A 128 -0.17 -3.92 -1.40
C LYS A 128 -0.22 -5.42 -1.69
N ARG A 129 -1.06 -5.86 -2.63
CA ARG A 129 -1.11 -7.28 -3.04
C ARG A 129 0.17 -7.73 -3.75
N LEU A 130 0.78 -6.86 -4.57
CA LEU A 130 2.06 -7.18 -5.21
C LEU A 130 3.17 -7.32 -4.18
N GLU A 131 3.26 -6.38 -3.25
CA GLU A 131 4.20 -6.42 -2.14
C GLU A 131 3.99 -7.67 -1.29
N PHE A 132 2.75 -7.94 -0.89
CA PHE A 132 2.40 -9.14 -0.13
C PHE A 132 2.83 -10.43 -0.85
N ARG A 133 2.59 -10.54 -2.17
CA ARG A 133 3.03 -11.73 -2.92
C ARG A 133 4.56 -11.85 -2.96
N TYR A 134 5.25 -10.73 -3.10
CA TYR A 134 6.72 -10.70 -3.12
C TYR A 134 7.30 -11.09 -1.75
N THR A 135 6.79 -10.47 -0.67
CA THR A 135 7.21 -10.76 0.70
C THR A 135 6.84 -12.18 1.11
N ASN A 136 5.64 -12.65 0.77
CA ASN A 136 5.20 -14.02 1.05
C ASN A 136 6.06 -15.05 0.33
N ARG A 137 6.36 -14.85 -0.97
CA ARG A 137 7.30 -15.72 -1.70
C ARG A 137 8.68 -15.75 -1.04
N LYS A 138 9.14 -14.60 -0.55
CA LYS A 138 10.41 -14.48 0.16
C LYS A 138 10.36 -15.20 1.51
N PHE A 139 9.25 -15.10 2.24
CA PHE A 139 9.00 -15.81 3.47
C PHE A 139 8.96 -17.33 3.25
N GLU A 140 8.31 -17.82 2.21
CA GLU A 140 8.19 -19.26 1.95
C GLU A 140 9.51 -19.88 1.50
N LEU A 141 10.22 -19.25 0.56
CA LEU A 141 11.41 -19.82 -0.07
C LEU A 141 12.75 -19.36 0.53
N TYR A 142 12.78 -18.17 1.13
CA TYR A 142 14.02 -17.50 1.57
C TYR A 142 13.90 -16.91 2.99
N ARG A 143 13.39 -17.72 3.95
CA ARG A 143 13.13 -17.32 5.35
C ARG A 143 14.26 -16.53 6.00
N GLY A 144 15.50 -17.01 5.91
CA GLY A 144 16.65 -16.34 6.54
C GLY A 144 16.89 -14.93 5.99
N LYS A 145 16.68 -14.71 4.69
CA LYS A 145 16.74 -13.36 4.10
C LYS A 145 15.51 -12.54 4.48
N PHE A 146 14.34 -13.16 4.59
CA PHE A 146 13.12 -12.48 5.02
C PHE A 146 13.28 -11.86 6.40
N TYR A 147 13.74 -12.63 7.40
CA TYR A 147 13.94 -12.12 8.75
C TYR A 147 15.06 -11.09 8.86
N ARG A 148 16.19 -11.27 8.13
CA ARG A 148 17.23 -10.22 8.08
C ARG A 148 16.71 -8.89 7.54
N ASP A 149 15.89 -8.90 6.50
CA ASP A 149 15.31 -7.66 6.00
C ASP A 149 14.35 -7.03 7.04
N ILE A 150 13.57 -7.84 7.77
CA ILE A 150 12.75 -7.33 8.88
C ILE A 150 13.61 -6.68 9.96
N GLU A 151 14.69 -7.33 10.38
CA GLU A 151 15.62 -6.79 11.37
C GLU A 151 16.21 -5.47 10.88
N THR A 152 16.66 -5.38 9.62
CA THR A 152 17.18 -4.11 9.07
C THR A 152 16.14 -2.99 9.06
N VAL A 153 14.87 -3.30 8.79
CA VAL A 153 13.78 -2.31 8.88
C VAL A 153 13.54 -1.91 10.34
N GLN A 154 13.55 -2.86 11.28
CA GLN A 154 13.36 -2.56 12.71
C GLN A 154 14.48 -1.69 13.28
N PHE A 155 15.74 -1.90 12.87
CA PHE A 155 16.85 -1.01 13.25
C PHE A 155 16.70 0.42 12.70
N SER A 156 15.95 0.62 11.60
CA SER A 156 15.70 1.94 11.03
C SER A 156 14.53 2.69 11.69
N ILE A 157 13.67 1.98 12.43
CA ILE A 157 12.65 2.61 13.27
C ILE A 157 13.38 3.15 14.50
N ASN A 158 13.70 4.45 14.47
CA ASN A 158 14.28 5.16 15.60
C ASN A 158 13.50 4.85 16.88
N SER A 159 14.09 4.07 17.78
CA SER A 159 13.59 3.81 19.14
C SER A 159 13.77 5.03 20.04
N ASN A 160 13.81 6.25 19.48
CA ASN A 160 13.90 7.49 20.24
C ASN A 160 12.49 7.92 20.65
N ILE A 161 11.79 7.01 21.32
CA ILE A 161 10.52 7.30 21.96
C ILE A 161 10.88 8.12 23.19
N LYS A 162 10.46 9.40 23.21
CA LYS A 162 10.68 10.25 24.38
C LYS A 162 9.96 9.63 25.57
N THR A 163 10.74 9.16 26.53
CA THR A 163 10.26 8.55 27.78
C THR A 163 9.26 9.46 28.49
N ASP A 164 9.46 10.77 28.40
CA ASP A 164 8.58 11.79 28.99
C ASP A 164 7.18 11.79 28.38
N GLU A 165 7.05 11.52 27.07
CA GLU A 165 5.77 11.46 26.38
C GLU A 165 5.02 10.18 26.75
N VAL A 166 5.75 9.07 26.91
CA VAL A 166 5.18 7.78 27.35
C VAL A 166 4.69 7.86 28.79
N VAL A 167 5.49 8.43 29.69
CA VAL A 167 5.12 8.62 31.10
C VAL A 167 3.92 9.57 31.21
N LYS A 168 3.89 10.67 30.44
CA LYS A 168 2.73 11.57 30.38
C LYS A 168 1.47 10.87 29.87
N PHE A 169 1.59 10.08 28.80
CA PHE A 169 0.46 9.32 28.24
C PHE A 169 -0.14 8.36 29.27
N TRP A 170 0.69 7.56 29.93
CA TRP A 170 0.22 6.60 30.93
C TRP A 170 -0.30 7.29 32.19
N ASN A 171 0.37 8.33 32.69
CA ASN A 171 -0.14 9.12 33.80
C ASN A 171 -1.52 9.71 33.48
N ASN A 172 -1.74 10.21 32.27
CA ASN A 172 -3.04 10.74 31.86
C ASN A 172 -4.13 9.65 31.78
N MET A 173 -3.77 8.42 31.38
CA MET A 173 -4.70 7.28 31.32
C MET A 173 -5.12 6.78 32.71
N TRP A 174 -4.21 6.79 33.69
CA TRP A 174 -4.44 6.21 35.02
C TRP A 174 -4.86 7.23 36.08
N ASN A 175 -4.72 8.54 35.82
CA ASN A 175 -5.16 9.58 36.72
C ASN A 175 -6.68 9.77 36.61
N LYS A 176 -7.40 9.24 37.61
CA LYS A 176 -8.86 9.38 37.79
C LYS A 176 -9.35 10.83 37.83
N GLU A 177 -8.46 11.79 38.09
CA GLU A 177 -8.77 13.22 38.15
C GLU A 177 -8.96 13.87 36.78
N LEU A 178 -8.39 13.29 35.71
CA LEU A 178 -8.52 13.77 34.31
C LEU A 178 -9.52 12.97 33.48
N LEU A 179 -10.00 11.84 34.01
CA LEU A 179 -11.16 11.16 33.47
C LEU A 179 -12.38 12.02 33.73
N ASP A 180 -12.82 12.71 32.67
CA ASP A 180 -14.12 13.36 32.61
C ASP A 180 -15.14 12.39 33.23
N LYS A 181 -15.86 12.82 34.29
CA LYS A 181 -16.86 12.02 35.02
C LYS A 181 -18.08 11.69 34.17
N ASN A 182 -17.91 11.59 32.86
CA ASN A 182 -18.88 11.11 31.93
C ASN A 182 -18.90 9.59 32.05
N ASP A 183 -19.92 9.10 32.75
CA ASP A 183 -20.36 7.70 32.88
C ASP A 183 -20.65 7.01 31.53
N LYS A 184 -20.27 7.61 30.40
CA LYS A 184 -20.47 7.13 29.03
C LYS A 184 -19.87 5.75 28.75
N TYR A 185 -18.92 5.31 29.59
CA TYR A 185 -18.25 4.02 29.42
C TYR A 185 -18.71 2.96 30.42
N GLN A 186 -19.51 3.32 31.43
CA GLN A 186 -20.09 2.36 32.38
C GLN A 186 -21.00 1.35 31.68
N GLU A 187 -21.72 1.77 30.63
CA GLU A 187 -22.59 0.90 29.81
C GLU A 187 -21.82 -0.25 29.12
N PHE A 188 -20.50 -0.09 28.90
CA PHE A 188 -19.65 -1.11 28.27
C PHE A 188 -18.88 -1.96 29.28
N LEU A 189 -18.92 -1.63 30.57
CA LEU A 189 -18.36 -2.46 31.62
C LEU A 189 -19.43 -3.49 31.99
N SER A 190 -19.22 -4.74 31.57
CA SER A 190 -20.05 -5.84 32.06
C SER A 190 -19.74 -6.07 33.54
N ASP A 191 -20.79 -6.13 34.36
CA ASP A 191 -20.66 -6.49 35.77
C ASP A 191 -19.94 -7.84 35.88
N TYR A 192 -18.77 -7.82 36.48
CA TYR A 192 -18.04 -9.04 36.80
C TYR A 192 -18.84 -9.79 37.88
N VAL A 193 -19.61 -10.79 37.48
CA VAL A 193 -20.24 -11.73 38.40
C VAL A 193 -19.16 -12.73 38.86
N PRO A 194 -18.81 -12.78 40.15
CA PRO A 194 -17.85 -13.74 40.67
C PRO A 194 -18.28 -15.18 40.35
N LYS A 195 -17.34 -15.99 39.84
CA LYS A 195 -17.53 -17.38 39.38
C LYS A 195 -17.82 -18.39 40.50
N GLU A 196 -18.69 -18.10 41.46
CA GLU A 196 -19.07 -19.08 42.49
C GLU A 196 -20.30 -19.93 42.10
N SER A 197 -20.86 -19.72 40.92
CA SER A 197 -22.00 -20.50 40.40
C SER A 197 -21.76 -21.06 38.99
N GLN A 198 -20.53 -21.46 38.69
CA GLN A 198 -20.27 -22.42 37.62
C GLN A 198 -20.09 -23.78 38.29
N ASN A 199 -21.10 -24.64 38.17
CA ASN A 199 -21.03 -26.05 38.58
C ASN A 199 -19.66 -26.60 38.20
N GLN A 200 -18.97 -27.17 39.19
CA GLN A 200 -17.66 -27.77 39.04
C GLN A 200 -17.69 -28.71 37.82
N LEU A 201 -17.02 -28.30 36.75
CA LEU A 201 -16.73 -29.18 35.63
C LEU A 201 -15.71 -30.19 36.17
N GLU A 202 -16.20 -31.33 36.64
CA GLU A 202 -15.35 -32.46 37.01
C GLU A 202 -14.53 -32.86 35.77
N PHE A 203 -13.22 -32.64 35.84
CA PHE A 203 -12.31 -33.14 34.82
C PHE A 203 -12.35 -34.68 34.84
N ILE A 204 -12.62 -35.27 33.68
CA ILE A 204 -12.59 -36.72 33.48
C ILE A 204 -11.18 -37.22 33.80
N ASN A 205 -11.09 -38.10 34.79
CA ASN A 205 -9.83 -38.67 35.27
C ASN A 205 -9.25 -39.65 34.23
N GLU A 206 -7.92 -39.63 34.02
CA GLU A 206 -7.21 -40.34 32.93
C GLU A 206 -7.44 -41.87 32.89
N ARG A 207 -8.00 -42.46 33.95
CA ARG A 207 -8.37 -43.88 34.01
C ARG A 207 -9.48 -44.30 33.04
N PHE A 208 -10.17 -43.37 32.40
CA PHE A 208 -11.18 -43.69 31.37
C PHE A 208 -10.62 -43.96 29.96
N PHE A 209 -9.33 -43.65 29.71
CA PHE A 209 -8.71 -43.80 28.38
C PHE A 209 -7.87 -45.07 28.19
N MET A 210 -7.80 -45.97 29.18
CA MET A 210 -7.18 -47.29 29.01
C MET A 210 -8.18 -48.41 29.31
N LYS A 211 -8.92 -48.80 28.28
CA LYS A 211 -9.46 -50.15 28.08
C LYS A 211 -9.26 -50.55 26.63
#